data_AF-A0A8T6IJB5-F1
#
_entry.id   AF-A0A8T6IJB5-F1
#
_cell.length_a   1.000
_cell.length_b   1.000
_cell.length_c   1.000
_cell.angle_alpha   90.00
_cell.angle_beta   90.00
_cell.angle_gamma   90.00
#
_symmetry.space_group_name_H-M   'P 1'
#
loop_
_entity.id
_entity.type
_entity.pdbx_description
1 polymer ?
#
loop_
_entity_poly.entity_id
_entity_poly.type
_entity_poly.pdbx_seq_one_letter_code
_entity_poly.pdbx_strand_id
1 'polypeptide(L)'
;MAVDRQVKVLATDNVLQGIGAMLAFGDASDSGADLEAALAQMSAASAEIRSIEITQAVRNSRFRELTINQGDYIAIVDGVIRAASEEIETAVLDAFSSFDIKDVELVTVYYGAGVSGVESEQLIKRIRMAVEGLECESIYGGQPLYPFLISVE
;
A
#
# COMPACT_ATOMS: atom_id res chain seq x y z
N MET A 1 -3.90 -9.13 37.65
CA MET A 1 -3.17 -8.44 36.57
C MET A 1 -1.90 -9.23 36.30
N ALA A 2 -1.59 -9.55 35.04
CA ALA A 2 -0.32 -10.20 34.72
C ALA A 2 0.78 -9.15 34.84
N VAL A 3 1.63 -9.27 35.85
CA VAL A 3 2.64 -8.26 36.21
C VAL A 3 3.99 -8.48 35.50
N ASP A 4 4.16 -9.61 34.81
CA ASP A 4 5.42 -10.03 34.16
C ASP A 4 5.26 -10.24 32.65
N ARG A 5 4.72 -9.26 31.92
CA ARG A 5 4.72 -9.28 30.45
C ARG A 5 5.45 -8.08 29.90
N GLN A 6 6.40 -8.33 29.01
CA GLN A 6 7.02 -7.28 28.22
C GLN A 6 6.11 -6.92 27.06
N VAL A 7 5.89 -5.62 26.86
CA VAL A 7 5.05 -5.09 25.79
C VAL A 7 5.85 -4.02 25.06
N LYS A 8 5.85 -4.09 23.72
CA LYS A 8 6.43 -3.10 22.83
C LYS A 8 5.36 -2.61 21.87
N VAL A 9 5.48 -1.34 21.47
CA VAL A 9 4.59 -0.70 20.49
C VAL A 9 5.46 -0.31 19.32
N LEU A 10 5.13 -0.83 18.14
CA LEU A 10 5.69 -0.39 16.87
C LEU A 10 4.74 0.65 16.28
N ALA A 11 5.27 1.81 15.90
CA ALA A 11 4.51 2.85 15.25
C ALA A 11 4.54 2.63 13.73
N THR A 12 3.37 2.63 13.09
CA THR A 12 3.23 2.66 11.63
C THR A 12 2.40 3.87 11.22
N ASP A 13 2.64 4.38 10.02
CA ASP A 13 1.92 5.54 9.49
C ASP A 13 0.64 5.12 8.76
N ASN A 14 0.60 3.91 8.22
CA ASN A 14 -0.54 3.37 7.48
C ASN A 14 -0.74 1.86 7.70
N VAL A 15 -1.84 1.34 7.14
CA VAL A 15 -2.25 -0.06 7.29
C VAL A 15 -1.32 -1.04 6.59
N LEU A 16 -0.75 -0.67 5.43
CA LEU A 16 0.13 -1.56 4.66
C LEU A 16 1.44 -1.81 5.39
N GLN A 17 2.04 -0.74 5.95
CA GLN A 17 3.18 -0.85 6.86
C GLN A 17 2.88 -1.76 8.07
N GLY A 18 1.66 -1.65 8.62
CA GLY A 18 1.19 -2.54 9.68
C GLY A 18 1.11 -4.01 9.24
N ILE A 19 0.66 -4.27 8.02
CA ILE A 19 0.61 -5.62 7.44
C ILE A 19 2.02 -6.18 7.29
N GLY A 20 2.96 -5.43 6.70
CA GLY A 20 4.37 -5.86 6.58
C GLY A 20 5.02 -6.14 7.93
N ALA A 21 4.80 -5.25 8.90
CA ALA A 21 5.26 -5.47 10.27
C ALA A 21 4.69 -6.76 10.88
N MET A 22 3.41 -7.07 10.65
CA MET A 22 2.79 -8.30 11.15
C MET A 22 3.35 -9.56 10.48
N LEU A 23 3.66 -9.51 9.18
CA LEU A 23 4.28 -10.63 8.48
C LEU A 23 5.67 -10.92 9.04
N ALA A 24 6.51 -9.88 9.17
CA ALA A 24 7.84 -9.99 9.77
C ALA A 24 7.79 -10.49 11.24
N PHE A 25 6.74 -10.17 11.99
CA PHE A 25 6.53 -10.73 13.33
C PHE A 25 6.27 -12.24 13.31
N GLY A 26 5.54 -12.74 12.30
CA GLY A 26 5.34 -14.17 12.08
C GLY A 26 6.67 -14.88 11.88
N ASP A 27 7.51 -14.37 10.98
CA ASP A 27 8.83 -14.92 10.68
C ASP A 27 9.78 -14.87 11.89
N ALA A 28 9.76 -13.75 12.62
CA ALA A 28 10.52 -13.60 13.86
C ALA A 28 10.06 -14.61 14.93
N SER A 29 8.76 -14.86 15.04
CA SER A 29 8.21 -15.83 15.99
C SER A 29 8.61 -17.26 15.63
N ASP A 30 8.52 -17.62 14.35
CA ASP A 30 8.85 -18.95 13.84
C ASP A 30 10.36 -19.26 13.96
N SER A 31 11.21 -18.25 13.81
CA SER A 31 12.65 -18.36 14.02
C SER A 31 13.07 -18.34 15.50
N GLY A 32 12.13 -18.11 16.43
CA GLY A 32 12.40 -18.04 17.86
C GLY A 32 13.16 -16.79 18.29
N ALA A 33 13.05 -15.69 17.53
CA ALA A 33 13.65 -14.41 17.87
C ALA A 33 13.13 -13.88 19.21
N ASP A 34 14.00 -13.18 19.95
CA ASP A 34 13.55 -12.46 21.14
C ASP A 34 12.75 -11.19 20.78
N LEU A 35 12.19 -10.54 21.79
CA LEU A 35 11.31 -9.39 21.59
C LEU A 35 11.99 -8.19 20.92
N GLU A 36 13.27 -7.95 21.17
CA GLU A 36 13.99 -6.82 20.56
C GLU A 36 14.36 -7.14 19.10
N ALA A 37 14.80 -8.36 18.83
CA ALA A 37 15.08 -8.84 17.48
C ALA A 37 13.81 -8.84 16.62
N ALA A 38 12.69 -9.32 17.16
CA ALA A 38 11.39 -9.26 16.49
C ALA A 38 10.98 -7.82 16.20
N LEU A 39 11.07 -6.92 17.19
CA LEU A 39 10.73 -5.51 16.99
C LEU A 39 11.61 -4.84 15.91
N ALA A 40 12.89 -5.16 15.87
CA ALA A 40 13.81 -4.65 14.85
C ALA A 40 13.45 -5.14 13.44
N GLN A 41 13.14 -6.43 13.29
CA GLN A 41 12.69 -7.01 12.01
C GLN A 41 11.38 -6.39 11.55
N MET A 42 10.39 -6.30 12.44
CA MET A 42 9.11 -5.66 12.13
C MET A 42 9.29 -4.19 11.73
N SER A 43 10.19 -3.47 12.40
CA SER A 43 10.45 -2.06 12.09
C SER A 43 11.14 -1.87 10.74
N ALA A 44 12.05 -2.79 10.38
CA ALA A 44 12.70 -2.78 9.08
C ALA A 44 11.69 -3.05 7.95
N ALA A 45 10.91 -4.13 8.05
CA ALA A 45 9.89 -4.48 7.06
C ALA A 45 8.84 -3.37 6.90
N SER A 46 8.40 -2.76 8.01
CA SER A 46 7.49 -1.62 7.98
C SER A 46 8.07 -0.40 7.26
N ALA A 47 9.39 -0.20 7.29
CA ALA A 47 10.04 0.99 6.73
C ALA A 47 10.36 0.83 5.24
N GLU A 48 10.49 -0.40 4.75
CA GLU A 48 10.66 -0.71 3.33
C GLU A 48 9.37 -0.49 2.54
N ILE A 49 8.21 -0.69 3.18
CA ILE A 49 6.91 -0.46 2.54
C ILE A 49 6.67 1.01 2.23
N ARG A 50 6.54 1.27 0.93
CA ARG A 50 5.96 2.48 0.39
C ARG A 50 4.50 2.23 0.02
N SER A 51 3.65 3.21 0.29
CA SER A 51 2.20 3.05 0.20
C SER A 51 1.61 3.84 -0.97
N ILE A 52 0.71 3.22 -1.72
CA ILE A 52 -0.20 3.91 -2.63
C ILE A 52 -1.64 3.60 -2.20
N GLU A 53 -2.41 4.66 -1.94
CA GLU A 53 -3.83 4.55 -1.63
C GLU A 53 -4.63 5.20 -2.76
N ILE A 54 -5.59 4.46 -3.30
CA ILE A 54 -6.52 4.95 -4.31
C ILE A 54 -7.87 5.19 -3.67
N THR A 55 -8.43 6.38 -3.84
CA THR A 55 -9.75 6.75 -3.34
C THR A 55 -10.48 7.66 -4.33
N GLN A 56 -11.76 7.94 -4.11
CA GLN A 56 -12.55 8.78 -4.99
C GLN A 56 -12.87 10.14 -4.36
N ALA A 57 -12.69 11.21 -5.13
CA ALA A 57 -12.97 12.57 -4.72
C ALA A 57 -14.47 12.81 -4.51
N VAL A 58 -14.86 13.16 -3.28
CA VAL A 58 -16.27 13.46 -2.95
C VAL A 58 -16.69 14.90 -3.29
N ARG A 59 -15.73 15.76 -3.65
CA ARG A 59 -15.98 17.17 -4.01
C ARG A 59 -14.82 17.74 -4.82
N ASN A 60 -15.09 18.82 -5.53
CA ASN A 60 -14.06 19.61 -6.19
C ASN A 60 -13.09 20.19 -5.15
N SER A 61 -11.80 20.14 -5.45
CA SER A 61 -10.74 20.73 -4.64
C SER A 61 -9.49 21.02 -5.48
N ARG A 62 -8.52 21.70 -4.87
CA ARG A 62 -7.19 21.89 -5.46
C ARG A 62 -6.15 21.51 -4.42
N PHE A 63 -5.19 20.69 -4.81
CA PHE A 63 -4.05 20.32 -3.98
C PHE A 63 -2.76 20.62 -4.74
N ARG A 64 -2.01 21.64 -4.30
CA ARG A 64 -0.87 22.18 -5.03
C ARG A 64 -1.28 22.59 -6.46
N GLU A 65 -0.62 22.02 -7.48
CA GLU A 65 -0.88 22.22 -8.91
C GLU A 65 -2.09 21.38 -9.40
N LEU A 66 -2.47 20.33 -8.66
CA LEU A 66 -3.51 19.39 -9.06
C LEU A 66 -4.91 19.98 -8.85
N THR A 67 -5.69 20.00 -9.92
CA THR A 67 -7.14 20.25 -9.85
C THR A 67 -7.82 18.89 -9.72
N ILE A 68 -8.64 18.72 -8.68
CA ILE A 68 -9.33 17.48 -8.37
C ILE A 68 -10.82 17.75 -8.47
N ASN A 69 -11.49 17.13 -9.43
CA ASN A 69 -12.93 17.23 -9.58
C ASN A 69 -13.63 16.14 -8.77
N GLN A 70 -14.88 16.40 -8.40
CA GLN A 70 -15.74 15.40 -7.80
C GLN A 70 -15.89 14.21 -8.75
N GLY A 71 -15.64 13.00 -8.24
CA GLY A 71 -15.66 11.76 -9.01
C GLY A 71 -14.29 11.27 -9.45
N ASP A 72 -13.27 12.14 -9.48
CA ASP A 72 -11.90 11.75 -9.84
C ASP A 72 -11.36 10.72 -8.85
N TYR A 73 -10.60 9.76 -9.36
CA TYR A 73 -9.74 8.91 -8.55
C TYR A 73 -8.48 9.66 -8.16
N ILE A 74 -8.19 9.67 -6.86
CA ILE A 74 -7.03 10.30 -6.26
C ILE A 74 -6.05 9.20 -5.87
N ALA A 75 -4.78 9.36 -6.27
CA ALA A 75 -3.69 8.54 -5.78
C ALA A 75 -2.90 9.29 -4.71
N ILE A 76 -2.79 8.67 -3.54
CA ILE A 76 -2.06 9.17 -2.38
C ILE A 76 -0.83 8.29 -2.20
N VAL A 77 0.35 8.87 -2.29
CA VAL A 77 1.62 8.15 -2.07
C VAL A 77 2.22 8.64 -0.77
N ASP A 78 2.36 7.75 0.20
CA ASP A 78 2.85 8.02 1.57
C ASP A 78 2.18 9.26 2.20
N GLY A 79 0.84 9.26 2.18
CA GLY A 79 0.02 10.33 2.73
C GLY A 79 -0.03 11.62 1.90
N VAL A 80 0.64 11.69 0.74
CA VAL A 80 0.65 12.87 -0.13
C VAL A 80 -0.09 12.60 -1.43
N ILE A 81 -1.08 13.42 -1.75
CA ILE A 81 -1.77 13.35 -3.05
C ILE A 81 -0.75 13.60 -4.18
N ARG A 82 -0.60 12.62 -5.09
CA ARG A 82 0.33 12.67 -6.22
C ARG A 82 -0.36 12.76 -7.57
N ALA A 83 -1.53 12.14 -7.72
CA ALA A 83 -2.28 12.15 -8.96
C ALA A 83 -3.77 12.27 -8.71
N ALA A 84 -4.48 12.80 -9.69
CA ALA A 84 -5.93 12.80 -9.78
C ALA A 84 -6.34 12.57 -11.24
N SER A 85 -7.26 11.65 -11.49
CA SER A 85 -7.67 11.24 -12.83
C SER A 85 -9.11 10.74 -12.81
N GLU A 86 -9.87 10.95 -13.89
CA GLU A 86 -11.21 10.37 -14.06
C GLU A 86 -11.16 8.83 -14.14
N GLU A 87 -10.05 8.28 -14.62
CA GLU A 87 -9.82 6.83 -14.76
C GLU A 87 -8.91 6.30 -13.65
N ILE A 88 -9.34 5.21 -13.00
CA ILE A 88 -8.65 4.61 -11.85
C ILE A 88 -7.28 4.04 -12.22
N GLU A 89 -7.18 3.39 -13.38
CA GLU A 89 -5.91 2.83 -13.87
C GLU A 89 -4.87 3.94 -14.09
N THR A 90 -5.28 5.06 -14.67
CA THR A 90 -4.38 6.21 -14.87
C THR A 90 -3.91 6.78 -13.53
N ALA A 91 -4.81 6.93 -12.54
CA ALA A 91 -4.41 7.39 -11.21
C ALA A 91 -3.37 6.46 -10.56
N VAL A 92 -3.54 5.14 -10.70
CA VAL A 92 -2.56 4.15 -10.21
C VAL A 92 -1.23 4.28 -10.94
N LEU A 93 -1.23 4.27 -12.28
CA LEU A 93 0.01 4.32 -13.06
C LEU A 93 0.77 5.64 -12.86
N ASP A 94 0.07 6.76 -12.73
CA ASP A 94 0.68 8.06 -12.42
C ASP A 94 1.32 8.06 -11.03
N ALA A 95 0.78 7.30 -10.06
CA ALA A 95 1.41 7.15 -8.76
C ALA A 95 2.78 6.45 -8.86
N PHE A 96 2.89 5.44 -9.72
CA PHE A 96 4.15 4.72 -9.97
C PHE A 96 5.27 5.61 -10.54
N SER A 97 4.94 6.74 -11.16
CA SER A 97 5.94 7.72 -11.63
C SER A 97 6.79 8.33 -10.50
N SER A 98 6.35 8.19 -9.24
CA SER A 98 7.07 8.69 -8.07
C SER A 98 8.07 7.70 -7.44
N PHE A 99 8.24 6.53 -8.05
CA PHE A 99 9.11 5.45 -7.58
C PHE A 99 10.28 5.24 -8.54
N ASP A 100 11.46 4.91 -8.01
CA ASP A 100 12.52 4.32 -8.83
C ASP A 100 12.27 2.82 -8.93
N ILE A 101 11.66 2.42 -10.03
CA ILE A 101 11.22 1.04 -10.27
C ILE A 101 12.34 0.01 -10.13
N LYS A 102 13.60 0.41 -10.35
CA LYS A 102 14.74 -0.51 -10.28
C LYS A 102 15.00 -1.05 -8.88
N ASP A 103 14.51 -0.33 -7.87
CA ASP A 103 14.65 -0.68 -6.46
C ASP A 103 13.38 -1.35 -5.91
N VAL A 104 12.38 -1.63 -6.76
CA VAL A 104 11.14 -2.29 -6.35
C VAL A 104 11.23 -3.78 -6.68
N GLU A 105 11.06 -4.61 -5.66
CA GLU A 105 11.07 -6.06 -5.76
C GLU A 105 9.64 -6.62 -5.88
N LEU A 106 8.71 -6.09 -5.09
CA LEU A 106 7.35 -6.61 -4.99
C LEU A 106 6.28 -5.52 -4.93
N VAL A 107 5.19 -5.73 -5.67
CA VAL A 107 3.98 -4.92 -5.58
C VAL A 107 2.79 -5.78 -5.16
N THR A 108 2.24 -5.51 -3.98
CA THR A 108 1.04 -6.20 -3.49
C THR A 108 -0.18 -5.28 -3.58
N VAL A 109 -1.16 -5.66 -4.40
CA VAL A 109 -2.41 -4.92 -4.63
C VAL A 109 -3.53 -5.51 -3.78
N TYR A 110 -3.98 -4.77 -2.78
CA TYR A 110 -5.16 -5.08 -1.97
C TYR A 110 -6.39 -4.41 -2.57
N TYR A 111 -7.32 -5.18 -3.14
CA TYR A 111 -8.52 -4.63 -3.76
C TYR A 111 -9.73 -4.63 -2.80
N GLY A 112 -10.51 -3.55 -2.88
CA GLY A 112 -11.61 -3.25 -1.96
C GLY A 112 -12.90 -3.98 -2.30
N ALA A 113 -13.90 -3.83 -1.43
CA ALA A 113 -15.20 -4.50 -1.57
C ALA A 113 -15.97 -4.07 -2.84
N GLY A 114 -15.67 -2.89 -3.37
CA GLY A 114 -16.27 -2.36 -4.61
C GLY A 114 -15.55 -2.77 -5.90
N VAL A 115 -14.49 -3.58 -5.81
CA VAL A 115 -13.68 -4.02 -6.95
C VAL A 115 -13.76 -5.53 -7.10
N SER A 116 -14.06 -6.01 -8.31
CA SER A 116 -14.05 -7.43 -8.61
C SER A 116 -12.62 -7.98 -8.79
N GLY A 117 -12.44 -9.28 -8.58
CA GLY A 117 -11.15 -9.93 -8.86
C GLY A 117 -10.70 -9.75 -10.33
N VAL A 118 -11.63 -9.68 -11.27
CA VAL A 118 -11.33 -9.45 -12.70
C VAL A 118 -10.75 -8.05 -12.93
N GLU A 119 -11.34 -7.03 -12.32
CA GLU A 119 -10.82 -5.65 -12.38
C GLU A 119 -9.44 -5.55 -11.73
N SER A 120 -9.23 -6.22 -10.59
CA SER A 120 -7.91 -6.27 -9.95
C SER A 120 -6.86 -6.95 -10.84
N GLU A 121 -7.20 -8.06 -11.49
CA GLU A 121 -6.28 -8.75 -12.42
C GLU A 121 -5.96 -7.90 -13.64
N GLN A 122 -6.93 -7.13 -14.15
CA GLN A 122 -6.72 -6.19 -15.25
C GLN A 122 -5.74 -5.09 -14.85
N LEU A 123 -5.91 -4.51 -13.65
CA LEU A 123 -4.97 -3.51 -13.13
C LEU A 123 -3.56 -4.09 -12.99
N ILE A 124 -3.40 -5.29 -12.42
CA ILE A 124 -2.09 -5.96 -12.30
C ILE A 124 -1.42 -6.14 -13.65
N LYS A 125 -2.17 -6.59 -14.66
CA LYS A 125 -1.62 -6.71 -16.03
C LYS A 125 -1.13 -5.35 -16.54
N ARG A 126 -1.87 -4.28 -16.25
CA ARG A 126 -1.49 -2.92 -16.67
C ARG A 126 -0.23 -2.42 -15.96
N ILE A 127 -0.12 -2.64 -14.66
CA ILE A 127 1.08 -2.32 -13.87
C ILE A 127 2.30 -3.06 -14.44
N ARG A 128 2.21 -4.39 -14.62
CA ARG A 128 3.30 -5.20 -15.18
C ARG A 128 3.71 -4.80 -16.61
N MET A 129 2.79 -4.27 -17.40
CA MET A 129 3.10 -3.75 -18.74
C MET A 129 3.79 -2.38 -18.70
N ALA A 130 3.38 -1.53 -17.76
CA ALA A 130 3.96 -0.20 -17.60
C ALA A 130 5.32 -0.24 -16.91
N VAL A 131 5.56 -1.29 -16.13
CA VAL A 131 6.70 -1.41 -15.24
C VAL A 131 7.32 -2.79 -15.39
N GLU A 132 8.39 -2.85 -16.17
CA GLU A 132 9.05 -4.10 -16.56
C GLU A 132 9.78 -4.76 -15.38
N GLY A 133 9.63 -6.08 -15.23
CA GLY A 133 10.38 -6.87 -14.26
C GLY A 133 9.77 -6.95 -12.85
N LEU A 134 8.67 -6.24 -12.59
CA LEU A 134 7.98 -6.29 -11.30
C LEU A 134 7.27 -7.61 -11.04
N GLU A 135 7.48 -8.16 -9.85
CA GLU A 135 6.56 -9.13 -9.27
C GLU A 135 5.33 -8.39 -8.74
N CYS A 136 4.14 -8.89 -9.08
CA CYS A 136 2.90 -8.28 -8.60
C CYS A 136 1.92 -9.34 -8.14
N GLU A 137 1.27 -9.11 -7.01
CA GLU A 137 0.26 -9.99 -6.44
C GLU A 137 -1.03 -9.22 -6.15
N SER A 138 -2.18 -9.91 -6.19
CA SER A 138 -3.47 -9.36 -5.77
C SER A 138 -4.02 -10.10 -4.57
N ILE A 139 -4.50 -9.36 -3.58
CA ILE A 139 -5.17 -9.88 -2.40
C ILE A 139 -6.53 -9.18 -2.26
N TYR A 140 -7.57 -9.94 -1.97
CA TYR A 140 -8.86 -9.33 -1.60
C TYR A 140 -8.75 -8.72 -0.19
N GLY A 141 -8.73 -7.40 -0.10
CA GLY A 141 -8.68 -6.68 1.17
C GLY A 141 -10.07 -6.33 1.71
N GLY A 142 -11.08 -6.22 0.83
CA GLY A 142 -12.46 -5.97 1.24
C GLY A 142 -12.70 -4.62 1.90
N GLN A 143 -11.75 -3.69 1.80
CA GLN A 143 -11.89 -2.36 2.36
C GLN A 143 -13.02 -1.58 1.64
N PRO A 144 -13.84 -0.80 2.38
CA PRO A 144 -15.05 -0.20 1.83
C PRO A 144 -14.82 1.10 1.05
N LEU A 145 -13.76 1.86 1.39
CA LEU A 145 -13.56 3.23 0.90
C LEU A 145 -12.40 3.38 -0.10
N TYR A 146 -11.48 2.42 -0.12
CA TYR A 146 -10.30 2.46 -0.97
C TYR A 146 -10.39 1.34 -2.00
N PRO A 147 -10.72 1.63 -3.27
CA PRO A 147 -10.71 0.62 -4.32
C PRO A 147 -9.42 -0.20 -4.35
N PHE A 148 -8.28 0.46 -4.14
CA PHE A 148 -6.98 -0.20 -4.02
C PHE A 148 -6.14 0.42 -2.89
N LEU A 149 -5.48 -0.46 -2.13
CA LEU A 149 -4.29 -0.14 -1.34
C LEU A 149 -3.14 -0.95 -1.94
N ILE A 150 -1.99 -0.34 -2.19
CA ILE A 150 -0.89 -0.99 -2.88
C ILE A 150 0.37 -0.83 -2.04
N SER A 151 0.97 -1.95 -1.63
CA SER A 151 2.32 -2.01 -1.07
C SER A 151 3.32 -2.02 -2.21
N VAL A 152 4.37 -1.21 -2.10
CA VAL A 152 5.52 -1.19 -3.01
C VAL A 152 6.75 -1.36 -2.14
N GLU A 153 7.41 -2.50 -2.30
CA GLU A 153 8.57 -2.96 -1.53
C GLU A 153 9.77 -3.15 -2.46
#